data_AF-A5D2L7-F1
#
_entry.id   AF-A5D2L7-F1
#
_cell.length_a   1.000
_cell.length_b   1.000
_cell.length_c   1.000
_cell.angle_alpha   90.00
_cell.angle_beta   90.00
_cell.angle_gamma   90.00
#
_symmetry.space_group_name_H-M   'P 1'
#
loop_
_entity.id
_entity.type
_entity.pdbx_description
1 polymer ?
#
loop_
_entity_poly.entity_id
_entity_poly.type
_entity_poly.pdbx_seq_one_letter_code
_entity_poly.pdbx_strand_id
1 'polypeptide(L)'
;MSGKLNSLTDVLKKTLFFFEALSVSELAPHVQRKMLKDYTLPQVEEKIRLCLSQNGCFYKEKDNWRLNLEGNKENDQFYSLLLKKGQPLNLREVLKNMNSKKKKVKKLLSEEASLISDGRFIQLDSGYWGLTEWEVETSHYSLKNLIIKALKMYPGGLSVQQLHQLINSWRKTDVKTLEGVLKKFPYFEMAGEGVWSYNPAVRVAYEGLLKRFMAVINRQKIRWHRDRACWKSKIEALQRNLQEAVAGQKEAAAALAEKVEMAGQHEYLMTQMAEKDLLLALRKREIIRYREHLNKLEAKANSILYQCRLWVKRAREAQEEIARLKDLLGKNQASLESLFTKLQQYKEKDRENKARLAELKEQHSIKVAELQNEIVELKQKMERERAAAALEERRLKEEIGALTNELKKALKVEEEQQRSYLMAQQELAAAREELRSLEKQLKNPFIRIVLKLRSIFGKI
;
A
#
# COMPACT_ATOMS: atom_id res chain seq x y z
N MET A 1 -55.78 98.49 -4.93
CA MET A 1 -54.58 98.52 -4.04
C MET A 1 -54.43 97.15 -3.35
N SER A 2 -53.63 96.23 -3.92
CA SER A 2 -53.60 94.82 -3.51
C SER A 2 -52.51 94.51 -2.47
N GLY A 3 -52.85 94.66 -1.19
CA GLY A 3 -52.07 94.03 -0.12
C GLY A 3 -52.40 92.54 -0.03
N LYS A 4 -51.40 91.69 0.17
CA LYS A 4 -51.59 90.27 0.52
C LYS A 4 -52.28 90.19 1.90
N LEU A 5 -53.11 89.15 2.12
CA LEU A 5 -53.98 89.04 3.31
C LEU A 5 -53.28 88.29 4.45
N ASN A 6 -53.37 88.83 5.67
CA ASN A 6 -52.53 88.42 6.79
C ASN A 6 -52.86 87.03 7.33
N SER A 7 -54.14 86.61 7.28
CA SER A 7 -54.58 85.37 7.91
C SER A 7 -55.52 84.52 7.07
N LEU A 8 -55.63 83.23 7.45
CA LEU A 8 -56.63 82.30 6.89
C LEU A 8 -58.05 82.83 7.05
N THR A 9 -58.32 83.51 8.17
CA THR A 9 -59.63 84.10 8.46
C THR A 9 -59.97 85.19 7.44
N ASP A 10 -59.03 86.09 7.12
CA ASP A 10 -59.24 87.18 6.16
C ASP A 10 -59.42 86.66 4.73
N VAL A 11 -58.67 85.62 4.36
CA VAL A 11 -58.86 84.93 3.07
C VAL A 11 -60.25 84.33 2.98
N LEU A 12 -60.74 83.70 4.05
CA LEU A 12 -62.08 83.12 4.10
C LEU A 12 -63.17 84.19 4.11
N LYS A 13 -63.03 85.27 4.89
CA LYS A 13 -63.96 86.41 4.89
C LYS A 13 -64.09 87.01 3.49
N LYS A 14 -62.98 87.30 2.82
CA LYS A 14 -62.99 87.86 1.47
C LYS A 14 -63.56 86.89 0.42
N THR A 15 -63.32 85.59 0.58
CA THR A 15 -63.86 84.56 -0.33
C THR A 15 -65.36 84.35 -0.13
N LEU A 16 -65.82 84.32 1.12
CA LEU A 16 -67.23 84.14 1.47
C LEU A 16 -68.06 85.40 1.22
N PHE A 17 -67.50 86.60 1.41
CA PHE A 17 -68.12 87.84 0.96
C PHE A 17 -68.36 87.83 -0.56
N PHE A 18 -67.42 87.28 -1.33
CA PHE A 18 -67.57 87.24 -2.79
C PHE A 18 -68.59 86.21 -3.28
N PHE A 19 -68.69 85.03 -2.67
CA PHE A 19 -69.57 83.95 -3.16
C PHE A 19 -70.87 83.78 -2.36
N GLU A 20 -71.04 84.57 -1.30
CA GLU A 20 -72.15 84.59 -0.32
C GLU A 20 -72.31 83.30 0.50
N ALA A 21 -72.28 82.13 -0.16
CA ALA A 21 -72.38 80.81 0.46
C ALA A 21 -71.53 79.77 -0.30
N LEU A 22 -70.59 79.13 0.40
CA LEU A 22 -69.75 78.05 -0.15
C LEU A 22 -69.57 76.88 0.83
N SER A 23 -69.39 75.68 0.28
CA SER A 23 -69.00 74.49 1.04
C SER A 23 -67.49 74.45 1.30
N VAL A 24 -67.06 73.69 2.32
CA VAL A 24 -65.62 73.52 2.64
C VAL A 24 -64.83 72.94 1.46
N SER A 25 -65.43 71.98 0.73
CA SER A 25 -64.82 71.39 -0.47
C SER A 25 -64.64 72.38 -1.62
N GLU A 26 -65.48 73.42 -1.69
CA GLU A 26 -65.33 74.48 -2.68
C GLU A 26 -64.32 75.54 -2.21
N LEU A 27 -64.23 75.81 -0.91
CA LEU A 27 -63.27 76.75 -0.31
C LEU A 27 -61.83 76.23 -0.35
N ALA A 28 -61.60 74.93 -0.17
CA ALA A 28 -60.26 74.36 -0.04
C ALA A 28 -59.33 74.62 -1.25
N PRO A 29 -59.76 74.45 -2.50
CA PRO A 29 -58.94 74.80 -3.67
C PRO A 29 -58.63 76.30 -3.77
N HIS A 30 -59.52 77.17 -3.28
CA HIS A 30 -59.33 78.62 -3.32
C HIS A 30 -58.32 79.08 -2.27
N VAL A 31 -58.43 78.53 -1.06
CA VAL A 31 -57.47 78.75 0.01
C VAL A 31 -56.11 78.23 -0.40
N GLN A 32 -55.97 76.95 -0.80
CA GLN A 32 -54.68 76.31 -1.14
C GLN A 32 -53.85 77.09 -2.19
N ARG A 33 -54.52 77.72 -3.17
CA ARG A 33 -53.84 78.54 -4.19
C ARG A 33 -53.31 79.86 -3.65
N LYS A 34 -54.02 80.48 -2.71
CA LYS A 34 -53.68 81.79 -2.13
C LYS A 34 -52.78 81.67 -0.88
N MET A 35 -52.99 80.61 -0.08
CA MET A 35 -52.32 80.32 1.18
C MET A 35 -52.25 78.79 1.39
N LEU A 36 -51.26 78.26 2.13
CA LEU A 36 -51.13 76.81 2.37
C LEU A 36 -50.86 75.96 1.10
N LYS A 37 -50.00 76.44 0.19
CA LYS A 37 -49.63 75.75 -1.07
C LYS A 37 -48.98 74.38 -0.84
N ASP A 38 -48.28 74.20 0.26
CA ASP A 38 -47.50 73.00 0.58
C ASP A 38 -48.32 71.88 1.23
N TYR A 39 -49.59 72.15 1.54
CA TYR A 39 -50.48 71.20 2.21
C TYR A 39 -51.28 70.38 1.20
N THR A 40 -51.58 69.13 1.55
CA THR A 40 -52.49 68.30 0.76
C THR A 40 -53.94 68.79 0.91
N LEU A 41 -54.76 68.60 -0.13
CA LEU A 41 -56.15 69.08 -0.15
C LEU A 41 -56.99 68.65 1.09
N PRO A 42 -56.86 67.41 1.62
CA PRO A 42 -57.54 67.01 2.85
C PRO A 42 -57.09 67.79 4.10
N GLN A 43 -55.79 68.07 4.23
CA GLN A 43 -55.23 68.86 5.34
C GLN A 43 -55.70 70.31 5.28
N VAL A 44 -55.87 70.87 4.07
CA VAL A 44 -56.41 72.21 3.87
C VAL A 44 -57.89 72.26 4.26
N GLU A 45 -58.69 71.27 3.87
CA GLU A 45 -60.11 71.19 4.27
C GLU A 45 -60.27 71.14 5.80
N GLU A 46 -59.44 70.37 6.50
CA GLU A 46 -59.47 70.27 7.96
C GLU A 46 -59.15 71.61 8.63
N LYS A 47 -58.10 72.30 8.18
CA LYS A 47 -57.75 73.64 8.67
C LYS A 47 -58.85 74.68 8.40
N ILE A 48 -59.52 74.59 7.26
CA ILE A 48 -60.66 75.46 6.94
C ILE A 48 -61.85 75.18 7.85
N ARG A 49 -62.19 73.92 8.11
CA ARG A 49 -63.28 73.57 9.04
C ARG A 49 -63.01 74.14 10.43
N LEU A 50 -61.80 73.95 10.94
CA LEU A 50 -61.39 74.49 12.23
C LEU A 50 -61.53 76.02 12.27
N CYS A 51 -60.98 76.70 11.26
CA CYS A 51 -61.03 78.16 11.15
C CYS A 51 -62.47 78.71 11.07
N LEU A 52 -63.35 78.09 10.28
CA LEU A 52 -64.76 78.48 10.16
C LEU A 52 -65.54 78.26 11.46
N SER A 53 -65.22 77.19 12.21
CA SER A 53 -65.89 76.88 13.49
C SER A 53 -65.42 77.75 14.66
N GLN A 54 -64.18 78.24 14.63
CA GLN A 54 -63.56 78.98 15.73
C GLN A 54 -63.88 80.47 15.72
N ASN A 55 -64.25 81.04 14.58
CA ASN A 55 -64.45 82.48 14.42
C ASN A 55 -65.94 82.83 14.30
N GLY A 56 -66.43 83.69 15.19
CA GLY A 56 -67.84 84.12 15.24
C GLY A 56 -68.33 84.95 14.05
N CYS A 57 -67.45 85.34 13.13
CA CYS A 57 -67.82 86.02 11.89
C CYS A 57 -68.43 85.06 10.83
N PHE A 58 -68.32 83.74 11.00
CA PHE A 58 -68.89 82.78 10.08
C PHE A 58 -70.07 82.05 10.70
N TYR A 59 -71.11 81.81 9.91
CA TYR A 59 -72.23 80.95 10.31
C TYR A 59 -72.49 79.89 9.25
N LYS A 60 -73.00 78.75 9.71
CA LYS A 60 -73.32 77.61 8.85
C LYS A 60 -74.81 77.63 8.54
N GLU A 61 -75.14 77.71 7.26
CA GLU A 61 -76.51 77.57 6.76
C GLU A 61 -76.60 76.28 5.92
N LYS A 62 -77.27 75.26 6.45
CA LYS A 62 -77.30 73.88 5.90
C LYS A 62 -75.88 73.32 5.72
N ASP A 63 -75.42 73.10 4.49
CA ASP A 63 -74.08 72.59 4.16
C ASP A 63 -73.10 73.68 3.69
N ASN A 64 -73.54 74.94 3.64
CA ASN A 64 -72.73 76.06 3.20
C ASN A 64 -72.39 77.00 4.35
N TRP A 65 -71.20 77.60 4.27
CA TRP A 65 -70.76 78.64 5.20
C TRP A 65 -71.01 80.01 4.60
N ARG A 66 -71.43 80.95 5.45
CA ARG A 66 -71.70 82.35 5.10
C ARG A 66 -70.97 83.28 6.05
N LEU A 67 -70.77 84.51 5.61
CA LEU A 67 -70.15 85.59 6.40
C LEU A 67 -71.24 86.43 7.07
N ASN A 68 -71.10 86.68 8.37
CA ASN A 68 -71.94 87.64 9.10
C ASN A 68 -71.42 89.07 8.89
N LEU A 69 -72.27 89.93 8.32
CA LEU A 69 -71.97 91.34 8.05
C LEU A 69 -72.65 92.31 9.02
N GLU A 70 -73.48 91.81 9.94
CA GLU A 70 -74.19 92.65 10.93
C GLU A 70 -73.22 93.38 11.86
N GLY A 71 -72.05 92.78 12.09
CA GLY A 71 -70.92 93.40 12.77
C GLY A 71 -71.15 93.69 14.26
N ASN A 72 -70.09 94.09 14.95
CA ASN A 72 -70.17 94.44 16.37
C ASN A 72 -70.35 95.95 16.55
N LYS A 73 -71.32 96.36 17.38
CA LYS A 73 -71.62 97.78 17.68
C LYS A 73 -70.40 98.56 18.19
N GLU A 74 -69.50 97.89 18.89
CA GLU A 74 -68.25 98.47 19.42
C GLU A 74 -67.29 98.93 18.30
N ASN A 75 -67.37 98.32 17.12
CA ASN A 75 -66.49 98.58 15.99
C ASN A 75 -67.08 99.59 14.98
N ASP A 76 -68.33 100.03 15.17
CA ASP A 76 -69.04 100.89 14.21
C ASP A 76 -68.37 102.27 14.02
N GLN A 77 -67.76 102.79 15.09
CA GLN A 77 -66.99 104.04 15.02
C GLN A 77 -65.80 103.90 14.07
N PHE A 78 -65.07 102.78 14.17
CA PHE A 78 -63.93 102.49 13.29
C PHE A 78 -64.38 102.18 11.85
N TYR A 79 -65.51 101.48 11.69
CA TYR A 79 -66.15 101.25 10.40
C TYR A 79 -66.48 102.57 9.68
N SER A 80 -67.13 103.51 10.38
CA SER A 80 -67.48 104.82 9.83
C SER A 80 -66.25 105.66 9.44
N LEU A 81 -65.15 105.50 10.18
CA LEU A 81 -63.90 106.21 9.94
C LEU A 81 -63.17 105.67 8.71
N LEU A 82 -63.14 104.35 8.53
CA LEU A 82 -62.66 103.71 7.31
C LEU A 82 -63.51 104.11 6.10
N LEU A 83 -64.84 104.09 6.24
CA LEU A 83 -65.77 104.46 5.16
C LEU A 83 -65.61 105.92 4.73
N LYS A 84 -65.42 106.85 5.68
CA LYS A 84 -65.15 108.27 5.39
C LYS A 84 -63.79 108.52 4.73
N LYS A 85 -62.75 107.76 5.11
CA LYS A 85 -61.40 107.95 4.55
C LYS A 85 -61.16 107.20 3.24
N GLY A 86 -61.93 106.14 2.96
CA GLY A 86 -61.82 105.36 1.72
C GLY A 86 -60.48 104.66 1.52
N GLN A 87 -59.65 104.54 2.56
CA GLN A 87 -58.31 103.96 2.52
C GLN A 87 -58.05 103.11 3.77
N PRO A 88 -57.24 102.03 3.66
CA PRO A 88 -56.93 101.17 4.78
C PRO A 88 -56.09 101.92 5.82
N LEU A 89 -56.42 101.73 7.10
CA LEU A 89 -55.82 102.47 8.21
C LEU A 89 -55.10 101.55 9.17
N ASN A 90 -54.00 102.05 9.72
CA ASN A 90 -53.30 101.34 10.79
C ASN A 90 -53.96 101.65 12.14
N LEU A 91 -54.37 100.60 12.86
CA LEU A 91 -54.99 100.73 14.17
C LEU A 91 -54.09 101.50 15.17
N ARG A 92 -52.77 101.33 15.04
CA ARG A 92 -51.77 102.01 15.87
C ARG A 92 -51.68 103.51 15.59
N GLU A 93 -51.96 103.93 14.36
CA GLU A 93 -51.97 105.35 13.97
C GLU A 93 -53.27 106.03 14.40
N VAL A 94 -54.40 105.34 14.27
CA VAL A 94 -55.72 105.85 14.70
C VAL A 94 -55.78 106.05 16.21
N LEU A 95 -55.25 105.10 17.00
CA LEU A 95 -55.19 105.19 18.46
C LEU A 95 -54.13 106.18 19.00
N LYS A 96 -53.17 106.60 18.17
CA LYS A 96 -52.25 107.70 18.52
C LYS A 96 -52.92 109.06 18.38
N ASN A 97 -53.83 109.20 17.42
CA ASN A 97 -54.55 110.44 17.17
C ASN A 97 -55.76 110.64 18.10
N MET A 98 -56.31 109.56 18.66
CA MET A 98 -57.31 109.64 19.73
C MET A 98 -56.63 109.77 21.10
N ASN A 99 -56.54 111.00 21.61
CA ASN A 99 -55.89 111.34 22.88
C ASN A 99 -56.42 110.52 24.07
N SER A 100 -55.76 109.39 24.39
CA SER A 100 -55.81 108.77 25.71
C SER A 100 -54.48 108.09 26.05
N LYS A 101 -53.84 108.59 27.11
CA LYS A 101 -52.57 108.09 27.63
C LYS A 101 -52.84 106.94 28.62
N LYS A 102 -52.04 105.87 28.51
CA LYS A 102 -51.77 104.80 29.51
C LYS A 102 -52.88 103.74 29.79
N LYS A 103 -53.13 102.85 28.83
CA LYS A 103 -53.57 101.44 29.02
C LYS A 103 -53.36 100.62 27.73
N LYS A 104 -52.18 100.73 27.12
CA LYS A 104 -52.07 100.55 25.66
C LYS A 104 -51.90 99.10 25.17
N VAL A 105 -51.26 98.15 25.85
CA VAL A 105 -50.97 96.83 25.20
C VAL A 105 -52.11 95.81 25.34
N LYS A 106 -52.71 95.63 26.53
CA LYS A 106 -53.83 94.68 26.71
C LYS A 106 -55.09 95.11 25.96
N LYS A 107 -55.36 96.42 25.87
CA LYS A 107 -56.53 96.95 25.15
C LYS A 107 -56.39 96.81 23.63
N LEU A 108 -55.18 97.01 23.10
CA LEU A 108 -54.86 96.78 21.68
C LEU A 108 -55.11 95.34 21.23
N LEU A 109 -54.70 94.33 22.02
CA LEU A 109 -54.91 92.93 21.68
C LEU A 109 -56.39 92.53 21.70
N SER A 110 -57.16 93.06 22.65
CA SER A 110 -58.61 92.85 22.70
C SER A 110 -59.35 93.57 21.58
N GLU A 111 -58.91 94.77 21.19
CA GLU A 111 -59.46 95.54 20.06
C GLU A 111 -59.06 94.95 18.69
N GLU A 112 -57.86 94.38 18.55
CA GLU A 112 -57.47 93.63 17.34
C GLU A 112 -58.25 92.32 17.25
N ALA A 113 -58.37 91.56 18.34
CA ALA A 113 -59.16 90.32 18.37
C ALA A 113 -60.65 90.57 18.08
N SER A 114 -61.22 91.69 18.56
CA SER A 114 -62.62 92.05 18.27
C SER A 114 -62.83 92.39 16.80
N LEU A 115 -61.85 93.00 16.12
CA LEU A 115 -61.88 93.27 14.68
C LEU A 115 -61.65 92.00 13.84
N ILE A 116 -60.80 91.06 14.28
CA ILE A 116 -60.67 89.73 13.64
C ILE A 116 -61.99 88.96 13.73
N SER A 117 -62.71 89.08 14.85
CA SER A 117 -64.01 88.42 15.02
C SER A 117 -65.17 89.06 14.26
N ASP A 118 -65.02 90.30 13.77
CA ASP A 118 -66.04 91.04 13.02
C ASP A 118 -65.86 90.79 11.51
N GLY A 119 -66.92 90.36 10.84
CA GLY A 119 -66.89 89.97 9.42
C GLY A 119 -66.70 91.15 8.46
N ARG A 120 -66.87 92.40 8.91
CA ARG A 120 -66.74 93.61 8.08
C ARG A 120 -65.30 94.07 7.85
N PHE A 121 -64.35 93.56 8.62
CA PHE A 121 -62.95 93.97 8.56
C PHE A 121 -62.03 92.85 8.10
N ILE A 122 -61.00 93.23 7.33
CA ILE A 122 -59.89 92.39 6.90
C ILE A 122 -58.56 93.03 7.25
N GLN A 123 -57.59 92.22 7.64
CA GLN A 123 -56.22 92.67 7.88
C GLN A 123 -55.30 92.38 6.68
N LEU A 124 -54.57 93.39 6.25
CA LEU A 124 -53.53 93.27 5.22
C LEU A 124 -52.18 92.88 5.86
N ASP A 125 -51.32 92.20 5.12
CA ASP A 125 -49.95 91.81 5.53
C ASP A 125 -49.11 92.99 6.00
N SER A 126 -49.42 94.21 5.52
CA SER A 126 -48.77 95.46 5.92
C SER A 126 -49.18 95.95 7.32
N GLY A 127 -50.11 95.27 8.00
CA GLY A 127 -50.64 95.65 9.31
C GLY A 127 -51.76 96.69 9.26
N TYR A 128 -52.24 97.03 8.07
CA TYR A 128 -53.38 97.95 7.87
C TYR A 128 -54.70 97.18 7.86
N TRP A 129 -55.75 97.84 8.33
CA TRP A 129 -57.13 97.32 8.35
C TRP A 129 -57.94 97.95 7.21
N GLY A 130 -58.64 97.10 6.47
CA GLY A 130 -59.57 97.50 5.43
C GLY A 130 -60.95 96.89 5.64
N LEU A 131 -61.93 97.37 4.87
CA LEU A 131 -63.25 96.75 4.84
C LEU A 131 -63.25 95.53 3.92
N THR A 132 -63.97 94.48 4.33
CA THR A 132 -64.16 93.25 3.53
C THR A 132 -64.79 93.57 2.16
N GLU A 133 -65.57 94.65 2.09
CA GLU A 133 -66.23 95.16 0.89
C GLU A 133 -65.28 95.83 -0.11
N TRP A 134 -64.08 96.23 0.32
CA TRP A 134 -63.11 96.90 -0.55
C TRP A 134 -62.42 95.92 -1.49
N GLU A 135 -62.52 96.22 -2.80
CA GLU A 135 -61.98 95.51 -3.97
C GLU A 135 -61.62 94.04 -3.73
N VAL A 136 -62.55 93.16 -4.09
CA VAL A 136 -62.26 91.73 -4.24
C VAL A 136 -61.45 91.51 -5.51
N GLU A 137 -60.26 90.90 -5.39
CA GLU A 137 -59.46 90.46 -6.54
C GLU A 137 -60.19 89.32 -7.27
N THR A 138 -61.06 89.68 -8.19
CA THR A 138 -61.92 88.75 -8.93
C THR A 138 -61.16 87.90 -9.97
N SER A 139 -59.93 88.28 -10.30
CA SER A 139 -59.06 87.63 -11.28
C SER A 139 -58.59 86.23 -10.90
N HIS A 140 -58.57 85.90 -9.60
CA HIS A 140 -58.02 84.63 -9.08
C HIS A 140 -59.01 83.45 -9.10
N TYR A 141 -60.29 83.72 -9.34
CA TYR A 141 -61.32 82.68 -9.39
C TYR A 141 -61.33 81.96 -10.74
N SER A 142 -61.73 80.68 -10.72
CA SER A 142 -61.87 79.91 -11.96
C SER A 142 -63.02 80.51 -12.80
N LEU A 143 -62.86 80.49 -14.13
CA LEU A 143 -63.87 81.02 -15.04
C LEU A 143 -65.25 80.36 -14.82
N LYS A 144 -65.27 79.05 -14.54
CA LYS A 144 -66.47 78.31 -14.12
C LYS A 144 -67.16 78.98 -12.93
N ASN A 145 -66.43 79.30 -11.87
CA ASN A 145 -67.03 79.86 -10.64
C ASN A 145 -67.48 81.31 -10.83
N LEU A 146 -66.79 82.09 -11.68
CA LEU A 146 -67.22 83.44 -12.07
C LEU A 146 -68.52 83.40 -12.87
N ILE A 147 -68.68 82.45 -13.80
CA ILE A 147 -69.93 82.24 -14.55
C ILE A 147 -71.07 81.81 -13.62
N ILE A 148 -70.82 80.90 -12.69
CA ILE A 148 -71.82 80.50 -11.68
C ILE A 148 -72.28 81.71 -10.87
N LYS A 149 -71.37 82.58 -10.44
CA LYS A 149 -71.72 83.80 -9.70
C LYS A 149 -72.58 84.74 -10.56
N ALA A 150 -72.15 85.01 -11.79
CA ALA A 150 -72.90 85.85 -12.74
C ALA A 150 -74.35 85.35 -12.92
N LEU A 151 -74.52 84.06 -13.16
CA LEU A 151 -75.82 83.44 -13.41
C LEU A 151 -76.68 83.28 -12.14
N LYS A 152 -76.07 83.26 -10.95
CA LYS A 152 -76.80 83.33 -9.67
C LYS A 152 -77.36 84.73 -9.40
N MET A 153 -76.62 85.78 -9.76
CA MET A 153 -77.12 87.17 -9.62
C MET A 153 -78.27 87.48 -10.58
N TYR A 154 -78.33 86.76 -11.71
CA TYR A 154 -79.38 86.91 -12.72
C TYR A 154 -80.06 85.56 -13.00
N PRO A 155 -81.02 85.14 -12.15
CA PRO A 155 -81.66 83.82 -12.26
C PRO A 155 -82.50 83.64 -13.53
N GLY A 156 -82.91 84.73 -14.18
CA GLY A 156 -83.58 84.72 -15.50
C GLY A 156 -82.65 84.38 -16.68
N GLY A 157 -81.35 84.19 -16.41
CA GLY A 157 -80.34 83.90 -17.40
C GLY A 157 -79.77 85.15 -18.08
N LEU A 158 -78.62 84.98 -18.73
CA LEU A 158 -77.90 86.04 -19.42
C LEU A 158 -77.44 85.56 -20.79
N SER A 159 -77.41 86.47 -21.78
CA SER A 159 -76.81 86.15 -23.07
C SER A 159 -75.29 86.01 -22.96
N VAL A 160 -74.65 85.29 -23.90
CA VAL A 160 -73.19 85.13 -23.91
C VAL A 160 -72.46 86.49 -23.95
N GLN A 161 -73.02 87.47 -24.65
CA GLN A 161 -72.46 88.82 -24.75
C GLN A 161 -72.59 89.60 -23.43
N GLN A 162 -73.73 89.48 -22.74
CA GLN A 162 -73.96 90.08 -21.42
C GLN A 162 -73.07 89.43 -20.35
N LEU A 163 -72.93 88.10 -20.38
CA LEU A 163 -72.00 87.36 -19.53
C LEU A 163 -70.56 87.80 -19.77
N HIS A 164 -70.17 87.95 -21.03
CA HIS A 164 -68.83 88.42 -21.38
C HIS A 164 -68.59 89.83 -20.86
N GLN A 165 -69.51 90.78 -21.04
CA GLN A 165 -69.35 92.14 -20.49
C GLN A 165 -69.20 92.13 -18.97
N LEU A 166 -70.04 91.38 -18.27
CA LEU A 166 -70.03 91.26 -16.82
C LEU A 166 -68.74 90.59 -16.31
N ILE A 167 -68.32 89.48 -16.93
CA ILE A 167 -67.14 88.72 -16.52
C ILE A 167 -65.86 89.42 -16.93
N ASN A 168 -65.84 90.13 -18.07
CA ASN A 168 -64.69 90.91 -18.52
C ASN A 168 -64.39 92.09 -17.55
N SER A 169 -65.41 92.59 -16.85
CA SER A 169 -65.22 93.55 -15.75
C SER A 169 -64.50 92.95 -14.53
N TRP A 170 -64.58 91.62 -14.36
CA TRP A 170 -63.97 90.88 -13.26
C TRP A 170 -62.63 90.22 -13.64
N ARG A 171 -62.49 89.77 -14.87
CA ARG A 171 -61.31 89.12 -15.42
C ARG A 171 -61.34 89.22 -16.95
N LYS A 172 -60.27 89.71 -17.55
CA LYS A 172 -60.11 89.71 -19.00
C LYS A 172 -60.20 88.29 -19.56
N THR A 173 -61.22 88.01 -20.36
CA THR A 173 -61.50 86.67 -20.93
C THR A 173 -62.17 86.79 -22.28
N ASP A 174 -61.87 85.86 -23.19
CA ASP A 174 -62.46 85.84 -24.53
C ASP A 174 -63.83 85.17 -24.56
N VAL A 175 -64.73 85.68 -25.40
CA VAL A 175 -66.08 85.12 -25.64
C VAL A 175 -66.04 83.62 -25.94
N LYS A 176 -65.10 83.17 -26.78
CA LYS A 176 -64.95 81.74 -27.15
C LYS A 176 -64.61 80.84 -25.95
N THR A 177 -63.79 81.33 -25.02
CA THR A 177 -63.43 80.56 -23.82
C THR A 177 -64.60 80.44 -22.85
N LEU A 178 -65.44 81.48 -22.79
CA LEU A 178 -66.66 81.51 -21.98
C LEU A 178 -67.71 80.53 -22.52
N GLU A 179 -67.93 80.52 -23.84
CA GLU A 179 -68.78 79.51 -24.50
C GLU A 179 -68.25 78.08 -24.31
N GLY A 180 -66.93 77.89 -24.39
CA GLY A 180 -66.30 76.59 -24.17
C GLY A 180 -66.55 76.05 -22.75
N VAL A 181 -66.55 76.92 -21.74
CA VAL A 181 -66.87 76.54 -20.35
C VAL A 181 -68.37 76.26 -20.17
N LEU A 182 -69.24 77.06 -20.77
CA LEU A 182 -70.69 76.86 -20.74
C LEU A 182 -71.08 75.50 -21.36
N LYS A 183 -70.53 75.16 -22.53
CA LYS A 183 -70.79 73.89 -23.23
C LYS A 183 -70.16 72.68 -22.54
N LYS A 184 -69.05 72.85 -21.82
CA LYS A 184 -68.32 71.75 -21.16
C LYS A 184 -69.03 71.17 -19.96
N PHE A 185 -69.90 71.94 -19.30
CA PHE A 185 -70.51 71.54 -18.05
C PHE A 185 -72.04 71.48 -18.16
N PRO A 186 -72.67 70.34 -17.84
CA PRO A 186 -74.10 70.12 -18.10
C PRO A 186 -75.04 70.94 -17.20
N TYR A 187 -74.53 71.57 -16.15
CA TYR A 187 -75.32 72.42 -15.24
C TYR A 187 -75.41 73.88 -15.69
N PHE A 188 -74.87 74.21 -16.86
CA PHE A 188 -75.20 75.45 -17.57
C PHE A 188 -76.19 75.09 -18.67
N GLU A 189 -77.41 75.59 -18.57
CA GLU A 189 -78.52 75.23 -19.45
C GLU A 189 -78.92 76.45 -20.29
N MET A 190 -79.24 76.22 -21.57
CA MET A 190 -79.80 77.28 -22.41
C MET A 190 -81.30 77.39 -22.13
N ALA A 191 -81.72 78.50 -21.53
CA ALA A 191 -83.12 78.77 -21.18
C ALA A 191 -83.92 79.42 -22.34
N GLY A 192 -83.31 79.57 -23.52
CA GLY A 192 -83.88 80.17 -24.73
C GLY A 192 -82.82 80.43 -25.81
N GLU A 193 -83.16 81.15 -26.88
CA GLU A 193 -82.21 81.53 -27.94
C GLU A 193 -81.07 82.40 -27.37
N GLY A 194 -79.90 81.78 -27.15
CA GLY A 194 -78.68 82.47 -26.73
C GLY A 194 -78.60 82.86 -25.25
N VAL A 195 -79.62 82.55 -24.43
CA VAL A 195 -79.66 82.85 -22.98
C VAL A 195 -79.24 81.63 -22.18
N TRP A 196 -78.21 81.80 -21.35
CA TRP A 196 -77.69 80.76 -20.47
C TRP A 196 -78.16 80.97 -19.03
N SER A 197 -78.48 79.88 -18.36
CA SER A 197 -78.89 79.82 -16.96
C SER A 197 -78.05 78.79 -16.21
N TYR A 198 -77.98 78.91 -14.89
CA TYR A 198 -77.25 77.98 -14.03
C TYR A 198 -78.25 77.16 -13.22
N ASN A 199 -78.19 75.83 -13.37
CA ASN A 199 -79.06 74.90 -12.64
C ASN A 199 -78.29 74.25 -11.47
N PRO A 200 -78.56 74.65 -10.21
CA PRO A 200 -77.85 74.10 -9.05
C PRO A 200 -78.09 72.60 -8.83
N ALA A 201 -79.28 72.09 -9.18
CA ALA A 201 -79.63 70.68 -8.96
C ALA A 201 -78.84 69.76 -9.88
N VAL A 202 -78.68 70.13 -11.16
CA VAL A 202 -77.88 69.38 -12.14
C VAL A 202 -76.41 69.37 -11.75
N ARG A 203 -75.90 70.45 -11.14
CA ARG A 203 -74.52 70.48 -10.64
C ARG A 203 -74.30 69.43 -9.54
N VAL A 204 -75.19 69.34 -8.56
CA VAL A 204 -75.09 68.36 -7.46
C VAL A 204 -75.13 66.94 -8.01
N ALA A 205 -76.04 66.65 -8.95
CA ALA A 205 -76.14 65.36 -9.60
C ALA A 205 -74.87 65.00 -10.39
N TYR A 206 -74.34 65.94 -11.16
CA TYR A 206 -73.10 65.76 -11.94
C TYR A 206 -71.88 65.51 -11.05
N GLU A 207 -71.72 66.26 -9.96
CA GLU A 207 -70.63 66.05 -9.01
C GLU A 207 -70.77 64.70 -8.28
N GLY A 208 -71.99 64.28 -7.94
CA GLY A 208 -72.27 62.95 -7.38
C GLY A 208 -71.93 61.81 -8.33
N LEU A 209 -72.28 61.96 -9.61
CA LEU A 209 -71.96 60.99 -10.68
C LEU A 209 -70.45 60.89 -10.89
N LEU A 210 -69.74 62.02 -11.00
CA LEU A 210 -68.27 62.04 -11.11
C LEU A 210 -67.59 61.34 -9.94
N LYS A 211 -68.05 61.57 -8.70
CA LYS A 211 -67.52 60.87 -7.52
C LYS A 211 -67.66 59.35 -7.64
N ARG A 212 -68.82 58.86 -8.10
CA ARG A 212 -69.05 57.41 -8.32
C ARG A 212 -68.12 56.85 -9.41
N PHE A 213 -67.99 57.55 -10.53
CA PHE A 213 -67.08 57.14 -11.61
C PHE A 213 -65.63 57.05 -11.13
N MET A 214 -65.15 58.08 -10.44
CA MET A 214 -63.80 58.07 -9.87
C MET A 214 -63.59 56.93 -8.86
N ALA A 215 -64.60 56.61 -8.05
CA ALA A 215 -64.53 55.48 -7.13
C ALA A 215 -64.41 54.13 -7.86
N VAL A 216 -65.15 53.93 -8.96
CA VAL A 216 -65.06 52.70 -9.77
C VAL A 216 -63.68 52.57 -10.42
N ILE A 217 -63.16 53.65 -11.00
CA ILE A 217 -61.82 53.67 -11.59
C ILE A 217 -60.75 53.34 -10.54
N ASN A 218 -60.85 53.95 -9.35
CA ASN A 218 -59.92 53.66 -8.26
C ASN A 218 -59.99 52.20 -7.80
N ARG A 219 -61.18 51.60 -7.72
CA ARG A 219 -61.33 50.16 -7.41
C ARG A 219 -60.67 49.28 -8.46
N GLN A 220 -60.87 49.58 -9.75
CA GLN A 220 -60.21 48.84 -10.84
C GLN A 220 -58.69 48.98 -10.78
N LYS A 221 -58.19 50.19 -10.56
CA LYS A 221 -56.75 50.45 -10.42
C LYS A 221 -56.15 49.65 -9.25
N ILE A 222 -56.80 49.63 -8.10
CA ILE A 222 -56.36 48.86 -6.93
C ILE A 222 -56.36 47.36 -7.24
N ARG A 223 -57.42 46.84 -7.87
CA ARG A 223 -57.50 45.42 -8.26
C ARG A 223 -56.34 45.04 -9.19
N TRP A 224 -56.11 45.84 -10.22
CA TRP A 224 -55.01 45.59 -11.17
C TRP A 224 -53.64 45.60 -10.49
N HIS A 225 -53.40 46.53 -9.55
CA HIS A 225 -52.16 46.54 -8.77
C HIS A 225 -51.99 45.30 -7.90
N ARG A 226 -53.07 44.82 -7.26
CA ARG A 226 -53.05 43.59 -6.45
C ARG A 226 -52.76 42.36 -7.31
N ASP A 227 -53.44 42.23 -8.44
CA ASP A 227 -53.24 41.10 -9.36
C ASP A 227 -51.80 41.09 -9.88
N ARG A 228 -51.26 42.25 -10.28
CA ARG A 228 -49.88 42.38 -10.72
C ARG A 228 -48.87 42.03 -9.61
N ALA A 229 -49.13 42.43 -8.37
CA ALA A 229 -48.27 42.09 -7.23
C ALA A 229 -48.31 40.58 -6.94
N CYS A 230 -49.49 39.96 -7.00
CA CYS A 230 -49.65 38.52 -6.84
C CYS A 230 -48.88 37.74 -7.92
N TRP A 231 -49.01 38.14 -9.19
CA TRP A 231 -48.27 37.52 -10.29
C TRP A 231 -46.76 37.68 -10.15
N LYS A 232 -46.27 38.87 -9.75
CA LYS A 232 -44.84 39.07 -9.47
C LYS A 232 -44.33 38.13 -8.38
N SER A 233 -45.03 38.05 -7.25
CA SER A 233 -44.67 37.15 -6.16
C SER A 233 -44.67 35.68 -6.59
N LYS A 234 -45.64 35.27 -7.42
CA LYS A 234 -45.69 33.91 -7.97
C LYS A 234 -44.51 33.62 -8.90
N ILE A 235 -44.12 34.57 -9.75
CA ILE A 235 -42.95 34.44 -10.64
C ILE A 235 -41.67 34.33 -9.79
N GLU A 236 -41.50 35.18 -8.79
CA GLU A 236 -40.34 35.15 -7.88
C GLU A 236 -40.25 33.83 -7.09
N ALA A 237 -41.39 33.26 -6.67
CA ALA A 237 -41.42 31.96 -6.01
C ALA A 237 -41.02 30.82 -6.98
N LEU A 238 -41.55 30.83 -8.20
CA LEU A 238 -41.20 29.84 -9.21
C LEU A 238 -39.73 29.92 -9.63
N GLN A 239 -39.16 31.12 -9.71
CA GLN A 239 -37.73 31.32 -9.98
C GLN A 239 -36.85 30.75 -8.87
N ARG A 240 -37.22 30.94 -7.60
CA ARG A 240 -36.51 30.34 -6.46
C ARG A 240 -36.56 28.81 -6.51
N ASN A 241 -37.74 28.23 -6.72
CA ASN A 241 -37.89 26.78 -6.83
C ASN A 241 -37.08 26.20 -8.00
N LEU A 242 -37.01 26.92 -9.13
CA LEU A 242 -36.17 26.51 -10.26
C LEU A 242 -34.68 26.56 -9.91
N GLN A 243 -34.23 27.60 -9.22
CA GLN A 243 -32.83 27.72 -8.78
C GLN A 243 -32.46 26.60 -7.80
N GLU A 244 -33.33 26.29 -6.83
CA GLU A 244 -33.15 25.18 -5.89
C GLU A 244 -33.10 23.83 -6.62
N ALA A 245 -34.00 23.59 -7.57
CA ALA A 245 -33.98 22.36 -8.37
C ALA A 245 -32.69 22.22 -9.20
N VAL A 246 -32.22 23.32 -9.82
CA VAL A 246 -30.97 23.33 -10.58
C VAL A 246 -29.76 23.13 -9.65
N ALA A 247 -29.75 23.74 -8.47
CA ALA A 247 -28.70 23.53 -7.49
C ALA A 247 -28.66 22.07 -7.02
N GLY A 248 -29.81 21.49 -6.66
CA GLY A 248 -29.92 20.09 -6.29
C GLY A 248 -29.49 19.13 -7.40
N GLN A 249 -29.80 19.42 -8.67
CA GLN A 249 -29.31 18.64 -9.80
C GLN A 249 -27.79 18.73 -9.95
N LYS A 250 -27.19 19.90 -9.74
CA LYS A 250 -25.73 20.08 -9.78
C LYS A 250 -25.04 19.33 -8.65
N GLU A 251 -25.57 19.40 -7.44
CA GLU A 251 -25.05 18.67 -6.29
C GLU A 251 -25.17 17.16 -6.49
N ALA A 252 -26.32 16.67 -6.98
CA ALA A 252 -26.50 15.26 -7.30
C ALA A 252 -25.55 14.80 -8.41
N ALA A 253 -25.33 15.62 -9.44
CA ALA A 253 -24.37 15.33 -10.50
C ALA A 253 -22.93 15.30 -9.98
N ALA A 254 -22.55 16.22 -9.09
CA ALA A 254 -21.23 16.25 -8.46
C ALA A 254 -21.01 15.01 -7.57
N ALA A 255 -21.98 14.65 -6.74
CA ALA A 255 -21.92 13.45 -5.90
C ALA A 255 -21.85 12.17 -6.74
N LEU A 256 -22.56 12.11 -7.87
CA LEU A 256 -22.47 10.99 -8.81
C LEU A 256 -21.08 10.91 -9.44
N ALA A 257 -20.51 12.04 -9.87
CA ALA A 257 -19.16 12.10 -10.43
C ALA A 257 -18.10 11.64 -9.42
N GLU A 258 -18.17 12.11 -8.18
CA GLU A 258 -17.28 11.68 -7.10
C GLU A 258 -17.42 10.17 -6.83
N LYS A 259 -18.64 9.65 -6.81
CA LYS A 259 -18.88 8.21 -6.64
C LYS A 259 -18.26 7.39 -7.78
N VAL A 260 -18.34 7.87 -9.02
CA VAL A 260 -17.71 7.21 -10.19
C VAL A 260 -16.20 7.25 -10.08
N GLU A 261 -15.62 8.37 -9.66
CA GLU A 261 -14.17 8.50 -9.46
C GLU A 261 -13.68 7.54 -8.36
N MET A 262 -14.35 7.51 -7.21
CA MET A 262 -14.03 6.60 -6.10
C MET A 262 -14.18 5.13 -6.52
N ALA A 263 -15.19 4.79 -7.32
CA ALA A 263 -15.34 3.45 -7.87
C ALA A 263 -14.16 3.09 -8.79
N GLY A 264 -13.73 4.02 -9.66
CA GLY A 264 -12.56 3.82 -10.51
C GLY A 264 -11.26 3.64 -9.72
N GLN A 265 -11.05 4.42 -8.66
CA GLN A 265 -9.92 4.26 -7.74
C GLN A 265 -9.95 2.89 -7.04
N HIS A 266 -11.13 2.45 -6.60
CA HIS A 266 -11.30 1.13 -5.98
C HIS A 266 -11.00 0.00 -6.98
N GLU A 267 -11.53 0.07 -8.20
CA GLU A 267 -11.23 -0.91 -9.26
C GLU A 267 -9.73 -0.96 -9.60
N TYR A 268 -9.07 0.19 -9.66
CA TYR A 268 -7.63 0.27 -9.87
C TYR A 268 -6.85 -0.40 -8.73
N LEU A 269 -7.19 -0.11 -7.46
CA LEU A 269 -6.57 -0.74 -6.31
C LEU A 269 -6.82 -2.26 -6.27
N MET A 270 -8.03 -2.70 -6.61
CA MET A 270 -8.36 -4.13 -6.70
C MET A 270 -7.51 -4.83 -7.78
N THR A 271 -7.28 -4.16 -8.91
CA THR A 271 -6.40 -4.67 -9.97
C THR A 271 -4.96 -4.79 -9.48
N GLN A 272 -4.44 -3.76 -8.81
CA GLN A 272 -3.10 -3.81 -8.22
C GLN A 272 -2.96 -4.91 -7.16
N MET A 273 -3.97 -5.09 -6.31
CA MET A 273 -3.98 -6.16 -5.30
C MET A 273 -3.95 -7.54 -5.97
N ALA A 274 -4.74 -7.75 -7.02
CA ALA A 274 -4.72 -9.00 -7.79
C ALA A 274 -3.35 -9.27 -8.44
N GLU A 275 -2.68 -8.25 -8.97
CA GLU A 275 -1.32 -8.37 -9.50
C GLU A 275 -0.31 -8.75 -8.40
N LYS A 276 -0.39 -8.10 -7.22
CA LYS A 276 0.49 -8.43 -6.09
C LYS A 276 0.25 -9.83 -5.57
N ASP A 277 -1.01 -10.27 -5.48
CA ASP A 277 -1.35 -11.64 -5.08
C ASP A 277 -0.83 -12.68 -6.09
N LEU A 278 -0.91 -12.39 -7.38
CA LEU A 278 -0.32 -13.22 -8.43
C LEU A 278 1.20 -13.32 -8.28
N LEU A 279 1.90 -12.18 -8.10
CA LEU A 279 3.35 -12.17 -7.89
C LEU A 279 3.76 -12.93 -6.63
N LEU A 280 2.98 -12.79 -5.55
CA LEU A 280 3.21 -13.48 -4.30
C LEU A 280 3.00 -15.00 -4.47
N ALA A 281 1.97 -15.42 -5.21
CA ALA A 281 1.75 -16.82 -5.56
C ALA A 281 2.90 -17.40 -6.40
N LEU A 282 3.40 -16.65 -7.38
CA LEU A 282 4.57 -17.04 -8.19
C LEU A 282 5.83 -17.18 -7.33
N ARG A 283 6.10 -16.21 -6.44
CA ARG A 283 7.23 -16.28 -5.49
C ARG A 283 7.11 -17.46 -4.53
N LYS A 284 5.93 -17.74 -3.99
CA LYS A 284 5.68 -18.94 -3.17
C LYS A 284 6.02 -20.21 -3.95
N ARG A 285 5.61 -20.29 -5.22
CA ARG A 285 5.90 -21.45 -6.08
C ARG A 285 7.40 -21.59 -6.38
N GLU A 286 8.12 -20.49 -6.58
CA GLU A 286 9.58 -20.50 -6.72
C GLU A 286 10.28 -20.98 -5.44
N ILE A 287 9.88 -20.47 -4.27
CA ILE A 287 10.44 -20.89 -2.98
C ILE A 287 10.25 -22.40 -2.78
N ILE A 288 9.08 -22.94 -3.11
CA ILE A 288 8.83 -24.38 -3.02
C ILE A 288 9.79 -25.15 -3.96
N ARG A 289 9.95 -24.71 -5.21
CA ARG A 289 10.91 -25.34 -6.15
C ARG A 289 12.34 -25.30 -5.63
N TYR A 290 12.78 -24.18 -5.07
CA TYR A 290 14.11 -24.06 -4.48
C TYR A 290 14.29 -24.96 -3.26
N ARG A 291 13.28 -25.05 -2.38
CA ARG A 291 13.28 -25.99 -1.24
C ARG A 291 13.39 -27.43 -1.71
N GLU A 292 12.61 -27.84 -2.72
CA GLU A 292 12.71 -29.18 -3.30
C GLU A 292 14.10 -29.46 -3.88
N HIS A 293 14.69 -28.48 -4.57
CA HIS A 293 16.05 -28.60 -5.11
C HIS A 293 17.09 -28.73 -3.99
N LEU A 294 17.00 -27.93 -2.94
CA LEU A 294 17.87 -28.03 -1.76
C LEU A 294 17.73 -29.41 -1.11
N ASN A 295 16.52 -29.89 -0.88
CA ASN A 295 16.28 -31.23 -0.33
C ASN A 295 16.93 -32.34 -1.19
N LYS A 296 16.87 -32.22 -2.53
CA LYS A 296 17.56 -33.16 -3.44
C LYS A 296 19.09 -33.08 -3.30
N LEU A 297 19.66 -31.89 -3.18
CA LEU A 297 21.10 -31.73 -2.95
C LEU A 297 21.53 -32.26 -1.59
N GLU A 298 20.77 -31.99 -0.54
CA GLU A 298 20.99 -32.51 0.81
C GLU A 298 20.93 -34.05 0.82
N ALA A 299 19.93 -34.65 0.15
CA ALA A 299 19.86 -36.09 0.00
C ALA A 299 21.08 -36.68 -0.72
N LYS A 300 21.55 -36.02 -1.79
CA LYS A 300 22.79 -36.41 -2.49
C LYS A 300 24.02 -36.29 -1.58
N ALA A 301 24.17 -35.18 -0.87
CA ALA A 301 25.26 -34.95 0.07
C ALA A 301 25.26 -36.00 1.19
N ASN A 302 24.09 -36.30 1.77
CA ASN A 302 23.93 -37.34 2.78
C ASN A 302 24.28 -38.74 2.23
N SER A 303 23.91 -39.04 0.98
CA SER A 303 24.32 -40.28 0.32
C SER A 303 25.84 -40.36 0.15
N ILE A 304 26.49 -39.28 -0.28
CA ILE A 304 27.96 -39.22 -0.41
C ILE A 304 28.62 -39.40 0.96
N LEU A 305 28.15 -38.68 1.99
CA LEU A 305 28.66 -38.80 3.36
C LEU A 305 28.49 -40.22 3.89
N TYR A 306 27.36 -40.87 3.63
CA TYR A 306 27.14 -42.27 3.98
C TYR A 306 28.18 -43.19 3.31
N GLN A 307 28.43 -43.01 2.01
CA GLN A 307 29.47 -43.75 1.29
C GLN A 307 30.85 -43.48 1.89
N CYS A 308 31.23 -42.23 2.15
CA CYS A 308 32.50 -41.90 2.79
C CYS A 308 32.64 -42.59 4.16
N ARG A 309 31.59 -42.58 5.00
CA ARG A 309 31.59 -43.30 6.29
C ARG A 309 31.78 -44.81 6.11
N LEU A 310 31.12 -45.40 5.12
CA LEU A 310 31.25 -46.83 4.81
C LEU A 310 32.69 -47.17 4.37
N TRP A 311 33.28 -46.35 3.51
CA TRP A 311 34.67 -46.51 3.06
C TRP A 311 35.66 -46.36 4.20
N VAL A 312 35.48 -45.37 5.08
CA VAL A 312 36.29 -45.23 6.30
C VAL A 312 36.17 -46.46 7.19
N LYS A 313 34.96 -46.99 7.38
CA LYS A 313 34.74 -48.22 8.15
C LYS A 313 35.47 -49.41 7.53
N ARG A 314 35.31 -49.64 6.23
CA ARG A 314 36.02 -50.70 5.49
C ARG A 314 37.54 -50.55 5.56
N ALA A 315 38.05 -49.33 5.46
CA ALA A 315 39.49 -49.06 5.57
C ALA A 315 40.01 -49.37 6.98
N ARG A 316 39.24 -49.04 8.04
CA ARG A 316 39.58 -49.42 9.42
C ARG A 316 39.55 -50.93 9.62
N GLU A 317 38.52 -51.62 9.15
CA GLU A 317 38.42 -53.08 9.20
C GLU A 317 39.62 -53.74 8.48
N ALA A 318 39.97 -53.25 7.29
CA ALA A 318 41.15 -53.72 6.56
C ALA A 318 42.46 -53.41 7.29
N GLN A 319 42.59 -52.25 7.95
CA GLN A 319 43.75 -51.94 8.79
C GLN A 319 43.87 -52.87 9.99
N GLU A 320 42.75 -53.18 10.65
CA GLU A 320 42.71 -54.15 11.75
C GLU A 320 43.08 -55.55 11.26
N GLU A 321 42.61 -55.96 10.08
CA GLU A 321 42.96 -57.24 9.47
C GLU A 321 44.46 -57.30 9.11
N ILE A 322 45.02 -56.24 8.51
CA ILE A 322 46.46 -56.13 8.25
C ILE A 322 47.24 -56.20 9.56
N ALA A 323 46.78 -55.53 10.62
CA ALA A 323 47.43 -55.60 11.93
C ALA A 323 47.40 -57.03 12.51
N ARG A 324 46.28 -57.74 12.41
CA ARG A 324 46.16 -59.15 12.80
C ARG A 324 47.09 -60.05 11.98
N LEU A 325 47.16 -59.86 10.67
CA LEU A 325 48.04 -60.62 9.78
C LEU A 325 49.52 -60.36 10.11
N LYS A 326 49.89 -59.12 10.41
CA LYS A 326 51.25 -58.77 10.87
C LYS A 326 51.60 -59.43 12.20
N ASP A 327 50.68 -59.45 13.16
CA ASP A 327 50.87 -60.14 14.44
C ASP A 327 51.04 -61.67 14.25
N LEU A 328 50.21 -62.29 13.42
CA LEU A 328 50.35 -63.71 13.06
C LEU A 328 51.65 -64.00 12.33
N LEU A 329 52.07 -63.13 11.40
CA LEU A 329 53.35 -63.25 10.71
C LEU A 329 54.53 -63.12 11.67
N GLY A 330 54.47 -62.18 12.62
CA GLY A 330 55.48 -62.05 13.68
C GLY A 330 55.55 -63.29 14.57
N LYS A 331 54.41 -63.86 14.97
CA LYS A 331 54.34 -65.14 15.71
C LYS A 331 54.92 -66.30 14.92
N ASN A 332 54.61 -66.38 13.63
CA ASN A 332 55.15 -67.43 12.75
C ASN A 332 56.66 -67.26 12.54
N GLN A 333 57.15 -66.03 12.35
CA GLN A 333 58.59 -65.74 12.26
C GLN A 333 59.30 -66.13 13.55
N ALA A 334 58.80 -65.72 14.71
CA ALA A 334 59.37 -66.14 16.00
C ALA A 334 59.35 -67.66 16.18
N SER A 335 58.29 -68.35 15.72
CA SER A 335 58.23 -69.81 15.74
C SER A 335 59.27 -70.45 14.81
N LEU A 336 59.50 -69.88 13.62
CA LEU A 336 60.52 -70.33 12.68
C LEU A 336 61.91 -70.08 13.24
N GLU A 337 62.19 -68.91 13.82
CA GLU A 337 63.46 -68.61 14.50
C GLU A 337 63.71 -69.59 15.66
N SER A 338 62.66 -69.93 16.44
CA SER A 338 62.75 -70.98 17.47
C SER A 338 63.05 -72.36 16.89
N LEU A 339 62.46 -72.72 15.74
CA LEU A 339 62.77 -73.98 15.04
C LEU A 339 64.18 -73.96 14.44
N PHE A 340 64.64 -72.84 13.87
CA PHE A 340 65.99 -72.67 13.34
C PHE A 340 67.04 -72.79 14.43
N THR A 341 66.82 -72.16 15.59
CA THR A 341 67.72 -72.29 16.75
C THR A 341 67.75 -73.73 17.26
N LYS A 342 66.60 -74.41 17.37
CA LYS A 342 66.55 -75.86 17.68
C LYS A 342 67.31 -76.69 16.64
N LEU A 343 67.13 -76.43 15.36
CA LEU A 343 67.82 -77.15 14.29
C LEU A 343 69.33 -76.92 14.32
N GLN A 344 69.77 -75.70 14.65
CA GLN A 344 71.18 -75.38 14.84
C GLN A 344 71.76 -76.14 16.04
N GLN A 345 71.03 -76.20 17.16
CA GLN A 345 71.41 -77.02 18.32
C GLN A 345 71.50 -78.51 17.96
N TYR A 346 70.58 -79.04 17.13
CA TYR A 346 70.67 -80.42 16.65
C TYR A 346 71.87 -80.64 15.74
N LYS A 347 72.21 -79.68 14.86
CA LYS A 347 73.42 -79.75 14.01
C LYS A 347 74.69 -79.68 14.84
N GLU A 348 74.75 -78.84 15.87
CA GLU A 348 75.88 -78.79 16.81
C GLU A 348 76.02 -80.11 17.56
N LYS A 349 74.93 -80.65 18.10
CA LYS A 349 74.93 -82.00 18.70
C LYS A 349 75.38 -83.10 17.73
N ASP A 350 74.96 -83.03 16.46
CA ASP A 350 75.40 -83.99 15.45
C ASP A 350 76.90 -83.83 15.11
N ARG A 351 77.42 -82.60 15.09
CA ARG A 351 78.87 -82.34 14.97
C ARG A 351 79.64 -82.85 16.16
N GLU A 352 79.17 -82.61 17.38
CA GLU A 352 79.75 -83.16 18.61
C GLU A 352 79.73 -84.69 18.60
N ASN A 353 78.62 -85.31 18.20
CA ASN A 353 78.52 -86.76 18.08
C ASN A 353 79.48 -87.31 17.02
N LYS A 354 79.61 -86.65 15.86
CA LYS A 354 80.59 -87.03 14.83
C LYS A 354 82.03 -86.86 15.32
N ALA A 355 82.33 -85.80 16.07
CA ALA A 355 83.64 -85.61 16.69
C ALA A 355 83.94 -86.73 17.69
N ARG A 356 83.01 -87.06 18.59
CA ARG A 356 83.13 -88.21 19.52
C ARG A 356 83.30 -89.53 18.78
N LEU A 357 82.59 -89.73 17.67
CA LEU A 357 82.69 -90.96 16.88
C LEU A 357 84.03 -91.03 16.12
N ALA A 358 84.58 -89.88 15.69
CA ALA A 358 85.93 -89.78 15.13
C ALA A 358 87.00 -90.06 16.20
N GLU A 359 86.88 -89.49 17.40
CA GLU A 359 87.76 -89.79 18.54
C GLU A 359 87.73 -91.29 18.89
N LEU A 360 86.54 -91.90 18.97
CA LEU A 360 86.40 -93.34 19.18
C LEU A 360 87.04 -94.16 18.06
N LYS A 361 86.89 -93.75 16.80
CA LYS A 361 87.56 -94.39 15.66
C LYS A 361 89.08 -94.26 15.75
N GLU A 362 89.59 -93.11 16.16
CA GLU A 362 91.02 -92.87 16.34
C GLU A 362 91.57 -93.74 17.47
N GLN A 363 90.90 -93.79 18.63
CA GLN A 363 91.22 -94.70 19.72
C GLN A 363 91.20 -96.17 19.27
N HIS A 364 90.18 -96.59 18.51
CA HIS A 364 90.15 -97.92 17.91
C HIS A 364 91.29 -98.16 16.92
N SER A 365 91.63 -97.18 16.09
CA SER A 365 92.73 -97.29 15.13
C SER A 365 94.09 -97.43 15.83
N ILE A 366 94.30 -96.71 16.92
CA ILE A 366 95.48 -96.83 17.79
C ILE A 366 95.53 -98.24 18.39
N LYS A 367 94.40 -98.72 18.92
CA LYS A 367 94.29 -100.10 19.47
C LYS A 367 94.60 -101.16 18.40
N VAL A 368 94.12 -100.97 17.18
CA VAL A 368 94.39 -101.87 16.05
C VAL A 368 95.87 -101.84 15.68
N ALA A 369 96.51 -100.66 15.67
CA ALA A 369 97.94 -100.52 15.40
C ALA A 369 98.80 -101.17 16.50
N GLU A 370 98.42 -101.02 17.79
CA GLU A 370 99.05 -101.73 18.91
C GLU A 370 98.98 -103.26 18.71
N LEU A 371 97.79 -103.78 18.42
CA LEU A 371 97.58 -105.21 18.17
C LEU A 371 98.33 -105.70 16.92
N GLN A 372 98.42 -104.89 15.86
CA GLN A 372 99.20 -105.21 14.67
C GLN A 372 100.69 -105.25 14.95
N ASN A 373 101.21 -104.35 15.79
CA ASN A 373 102.60 -104.42 16.26
C ASN A 373 102.85 -105.69 17.06
N GLU A 374 101.96 -106.06 17.99
CA GLU A 374 102.07 -107.34 18.72
C GLU A 374 102.04 -108.54 17.75
N ILE A 375 101.17 -108.54 16.74
CA ILE A 375 101.14 -109.60 15.72
C ILE A 375 102.46 -109.66 14.94
N VAL A 376 103.06 -108.52 14.58
CA VAL A 376 104.33 -108.48 13.86
C VAL A 376 105.47 -108.98 14.75
N GLU A 377 105.52 -108.57 16.02
CA GLU A 377 106.52 -109.07 16.98
C GLU A 377 106.39 -110.58 17.20
N LEU A 378 105.17 -111.09 17.36
CA LEU A 378 104.89 -112.52 17.50
C LEU A 378 105.25 -113.29 16.22
N LYS A 379 104.96 -112.74 15.04
CA LYS A 379 105.36 -113.33 13.75
C LYS A 379 106.88 -113.36 13.60
N GLN A 380 107.59 -112.30 13.95
CA GLN A 380 109.06 -112.28 13.92
C GLN A 380 109.67 -113.30 14.90
N LYS A 381 109.08 -113.47 16.10
CA LYS A 381 109.48 -114.55 17.02
C LYS A 381 109.28 -115.94 16.39
N MET A 382 108.12 -116.18 15.78
CA MET A 382 107.82 -117.43 15.08
C MET A 382 108.77 -117.70 13.90
N GLU A 383 109.11 -116.68 13.11
CA GLU A 383 110.06 -116.85 12.01
C GLU A 383 111.48 -117.13 12.50
N ARG A 384 111.92 -116.52 13.61
CA ARG A 384 113.21 -116.85 14.23
C ARG A 384 113.26 -118.30 14.70
N GLU A 385 112.18 -118.79 15.33
CA GLU A 385 112.08 -120.19 15.75
C GLU A 385 112.02 -121.15 14.55
N ARG A 386 111.27 -120.81 13.49
CA ARG A 386 111.25 -121.59 12.23
C ARG A 386 112.61 -121.62 11.55
N ALA A 387 113.34 -120.50 11.51
CA ALA A 387 114.66 -120.44 10.92
C ALA A 387 115.68 -121.27 11.71
N ALA A 388 115.60 -121.27 13.05
CA ALA A 388 116.41 -122.14 13.90
C ALA A 388 116.11 -123.63 13.63
N ALA A 389 114.82 -124.01 13.58
CA ALA A 389 114.40 -125.38 13.28
C ALA A 389 114.83 -125.84 11.87
N ALA A 390 114.75 -124.96 10.86
CA ALA A 390 115.19 -125.29 9.49
C ALA A 390 116.71 -125.51 9.39
N LEU A 391 117.50 -124.87 10.26
CA LEU A 391 118.95 -125.02 10.32
C LEU A 391 119.33 -126.37 10.98
N GLU A 392 118.60 -126.78 12.01
CA GLU A 392 118.70 -128.14 12.58
C GLU A 392 118.25 -129.22 11.59
N GLU A 393 117.16 -129.00 10.86
CA GLU A 393 116.66 -129.95 9.86
C GLU A 393 117.66 -130.14 8.70
N ARG A 394 118.38 -129.08 8.29
CA ARG A 394 119.47 -129.19 7.30
C ARG A 394 120.65 -130.00 7.82
N ARG A 395 121.05 -129.80 9.09
CA ARG A 395 122.12 -130.57 9.74
C ARG A 395 121.80 -132.07 9.76
N LEU A 396 120.58 -132.41 10.16
CA LEU A 396 120.11 -133.80 10.20
C LEU A 396 120.00 -134.42 8.80
N LYS A 397 119.61 -133.65 7.77
CA LYS A 397 119.60 -134.12 6.38
C LYS A 397 121.00 -134.37 5.81
N GLU A 398 122.00 -133.57 6.20
CA GLU A 398 123.40 -133.80 5.82
C GLU A 398 123.97 -135.07 6.49
N GLU A 399 123.63 -135.33 7.76
CA GLU A 399 123.98 -136.58 8.46
C GLU A 399 123.31 -137.81 7.82
N ILE A 400 122.02 -137.72 7.48
CA ILE A 400 121.31 -138.78 6.74
C ILE A 400 121.97 -139.01 5.38
N GLY A 401 122.35 -137.94 4.67
CA GLY A 401 123.04 -138.04 3.37
C GLY A 401 124.40 -138.75 3.45
N ALA A 402 125.17 -138.48 4.50
CA ALA A 402 126.45 -139.15 4.75
C ALA A 402 126.25 -140.66 5.03
N LEU A 403 125.33 -141.01 5.93
CA LEU A 403 125.01 -142.40 6.29
C LEU A 403 124.43 -143.20 5.11
N THR A 404 123.63 -142.55 4.25
CA THR A 404 123.05 -143.20 3.06
C THR A 404 124.12 -143.52 2.00
N ASN A 405 125.17 -142.70 1.89
CA ASN A 405 126.29 -142.93 0.97
C ASN A 405 127.24 -144.04 1.46
N GLU A 406 127.42 -144.18 2.78
CA GLU A 406 128.16 -145.29 3.37
C GLU A 406 127.44 -146.64 3.16
N LEU A 407 126.12 -146.65 3.27
CA LEU A 407 125.28 -147.84 3.06
C LEU A 407 125.27 -148.30 1.59
N LYS A 408 125.29 -147.36 0.64
CA LYS A 408 125.45 -147.66 -0.80
C LYS A 408 126.81 -148.24 -1.17
N LYS A 409 127.89 -147.85 -0.47
CA LYS A 409 129.21 -148.44 -0.68
C LYS A 409 129.29 -149.88 -0.15
N ALA A 410 128.66 -150.15 1.00
CA ALA A 410 128.60 -151.51 1.55
C ALA A 410 127.80 -152.48 0.67
N LEU A 411 126.65 -152.05 0.12
CA LEU A 411 125.82 -152.87 -0.77
C LEU A 411 126.52 -153.26 -2.08
N LYS A 412 127.32 -152.37 -2.68
CA LYS A 412 128.07 -152.70 -3.91
C LYS A 412 129.14 -153.76 -3.72
N VAL A 413 129.76 -153.80 -2.54
CA VAL A 413 130.77 -154.81 -2.19
C VAL A 413 130.11 -156.19 -1.98
N GLU A 414 128.88 -156.23 -1.48
CA GLU A 414 128.11 -157.47 -1.30
C GLU A 414 127.63 -158.06 -2.65
N GLU A 415 127.19 -157.20 -3.58
CA GLU A 415 126.77 -157.63 -4.93
C GLU A 415 127.92 -158.22 -5.76
N GLU A 416 129.16 -157.73 -5.61
CA GLU A 416 130.35 -158.30 -6.27
C GLU A 416 130.77 -159.66 -5.66
N GLN A 417 130.52 -159.89 -4.37
CA GLN A 417 130.75 -161.18 -3.71
C GLN A 417 129.69 -162.23 -4.10
N GLN A 418 128.43 -161.84 -4.31
CA GLN A 418 127.40 -162.78 -4.78
C GLN A 418 127.63 -163.26 -6.22
N ARG A 419 128.15 -162.40 -7.10
CA ARG A 419 128.46 -162.77 -8.50
C ARG A 419 129.62 -163.76 -8.60
N SER A 420 130.64 -163.64 -7.74
CA SER A 420 131.76 -164.57 -7.71
C SER A 420 131.39 -165.95 -7.13
N TYR A 421 130.44 -166.00 -6.19
CA TYR A 421 129.94 -167.25 -5.60
C TYR A 421 129.12 -168.11 -6.57
N LEU A 422 128.28 -167.49 -7.42
CA LEU A 422 127.41 -168.21 -8.36
C LEU A 422 128.16 -168.93 -9.49
N MET A 423 129.25 -168.36 -9.99
CA MET A 423 130.05 -168.99 -11.05
C MET A 423 130.79 -170.23 -10.58
N ALA A 424 131.39 -170.18 -9.38
CA ALA A 424 132.08 -171.34 -8.79
C ALA A 424 131.12 -172.53 -8.53
N GLN A 425 129.83 -172.24 -8.34
CA GLN A 425 128.80 -173.25 -8.12
C GLN A 425 128.39 -173.99 -9.41
N GLN A 426 128.54 -173.35 -10.58
CA GLN A 426 128.24 -173.98 -11.88
C GLN A 426 129.35 -174.95 -12.33
N GLU A 427 130.61 -174.65 -12.04
CA GLU A 427 131.75 -175.54 -12.37
C GLU A 427 131.71 -176.86 -11.57
N LEU A 428 131.19 -176.82 -10.34
CA LEU A 428 131.08 -177.97 -9.44
C LEU A 428 129.92 -178.92 -9.81
N ALA A 429 128.90 -178.43 -10.51
CA ALA A 429 127.75 -179.22 -10.95
C ALA A 429 128.09 -180.10 -12.16
N ALA A 430 128.85 -179.58 -13.12
CA ALA A 430 129.25 -180.32 -14.32
C ALA A 430 130.17 -181.53 -13.99
N ALA A 431 131.14 -181.35 -13.08
CA ALA A 431 132.05 -182.41 -12.67
C ALA A 431 131.36 -183.58 -11.94
N ARG A 432 130.15 -183.38 -11.40
CA ARG A 432 129.38 -184.42 -10.68
C ARG A 432 128.54 -185.31 -11.60
N GLU A 433 128.23 -184.87 -12.81
CA GLU A 433 127.50 -185.70 -13.79
C GLU A 433 128.42 -186.69 -14.52
N GLU A 434 129.68 -186.32 -14.75
CA GLU A 434 130.69 -187.22 -15.33
C GLU A 434 131.00 -188.45 -14.45
N LEU A 435 130.88 -188.33 -13.13
CA LEU A 435 131.12 -189.43 -12.19
C LEU A 435 129.96 -190.45 -12.13
N ARG A 436 128.71 -190.03 -12.36
CA ARG A 436 127.53 -190.91 -12.21
C ARG A 436 127.30 -191.85 -13.39
N SER A 437 127.81 -191.52 -14.57
CA SER A 437 127.67 -192.40 -15.75
C SER A 437 128.71 -193.54 -15.73
N LEU A 438 129.90 -193.29 -15.15
CA LEU A 438 130.98 -194.27 -15.01
C LEU A 438 130.67 -195.38 -13.99
N GLU A 439 129.88 -195.10 -12.94
CA GLU A 439 129.58 -196.10 -11.90
C GLU A 439 128.54 -197.16 -12.32
N LYS A 440 127.70 -196.91 -13.32
CA LYS A 440 126.55 -197.80 -13.62
C LYS A 440 126.83 -198.96 -14.57
N GLN A 441 127.90 -198.94 -15.35
CA GLN A 441 128.22 -200.06 -16.26
C GLN A 441 129.22 -201.08 -15.68
N LEU A 442 129.65 -200.88 -14.42
CA LEU A 442 130.59 -201.74 -13.69
C LEU A 442 129.91 -202.81 -12.79
N LYS A 443 128.70 -203.27 -13.14
CA LYS A 443 128.04 -204.43 -12.48
C LYS A 443 127.46 -205.44 -13.49
N ASN A 444 128.32 -206.16 -14.21
CA ASN A 444 128.03 -207.52 -14.69
C ASN A 444 129.35 -208.30 -14.97
N PRO A 445 129.37 -209.64 -14.93
CA PRO A 445 130.29 -210.40 -14.07
C PRO A 445 131.53 -210.94 -14.79
N PHE A 446 131.85 -210.47 -15.99
CA PHE A 446 132.97 -211.01 -16.78
C PHE A 446 134.29 -210.23 -16.65
N ILE A 447 134.32 -209.05 -16.01
CA ILE A 447 135.56 -208.28 -15.81
C ILE A 447 136.05 -208.39 -14.35
N ARG A 448 135.94 -209.61 -13.80
CA ARG A 448 136.52 -210.01 -12.51
C ARG A 448 137.87 -210.73 -12.67
N ILE A 449 138.43 -210.78 -13.88
CA ILE A 449 139.60 -211.63 -14.17
C ILE A 449 140.86 -210.84 -14.60
N VAL A 450 140.78 -209.62 -15.14
CA VAL A 450 141.98 -208.99 -15.73
C VAL A 450 142.70 -207.99 -14.82
N LEU A 451 142.04 -207.36 -13.85
CA LEU A 451 142.73 -206.45 -12.89
C LEU A 451 143.25 -207.18 -11.64
N LYS A 452 143.70 -208.43 -11.84
CA LYS A 452 144.60 -209.14 -10.93
C LYS A 452 146.08 -208.96 -11.29
N LEU A 453 146.45 -208.14 -12.29
CA LEU A 453 147.83 -208.26 -12.80
C LEU A 453 148.63 -207.04 -13.28
N ARG A 454 148.25 -205.76 -13.13
CA ARG A 454 149.23 -204.71 -13.52
C ARG A 454 149.05 -203.30 -12.96
N SER A 455 149.60 -203.11 -11.75
CA SER A 455 150.44 -201.96 -11.35
C SER A 455 151.14 -202.31 -10.02
N ILE A 456 152.03 -203.30 -9.97
CA ILE A 456 153.48 -203.16 -10.22
C ILE A 456 153.82 -201.95 -11.12
N PHE A 457 154.40 -200.94 -10.48
CA PHE A 457 155.35 -199.94 -10.98
C PHE A 457 154.91 -198.67 -11.73
N GLY A 458 155.65 -197.61 -11.37
CA GLY A 458 155.80 -196.31 -12.04
C GLY A 458 155.21 -195.19 -11.17
N LYS A 459 155.95 -194.33 -10.42
CA LYS A 459 157.19 -193.56 -10.67
C LYS A 459 157.13 -192.71 -11.95
N ILE A 460 156.72 -191.44 -11.83
CA ILE A 460 157.48 -190.16 -11.87
C ILE A 460 156.49 -189.04 -11.50
#